data_AF-A0A833XE72-F1
#
_entry.id   AF-A0A833XE72-F1
#
_cell.length_a   1.000
_cell.length_b   1.000
_cell.length_c   1.000
_cell.angle_alpha   90.00
_cell.angle_beta   90.00
_cell.angle_gamma   90.00
#
_symmetry.space_group_name_H-M   'P 1'
#
loop_
_entity.id
_entity.type
_entity.pdbx_description
1 polymer ?
#
loop_
_entity_poly.entity_id
_entity_poly.type
_entity_poly.pdbx_seq_one_letter_code
_entity_poly.pdbx_strand_id
1 'polypeptide(L)'
;MEAVTGPWKQLLLNALESNSHLRHSSFFQLATVGLNGRPSNRTVVFRGLEENTDKIQIHTDYRTHKIEELRHCPYAEICWYFTDSWEQFRVNGKIDILDESNPDLNKVQQREKSWYASSLKSRLQYLGPSPDLPCLSELPDQEFLDHSTGPVGAFCLLVLDPDQVDYLNLKSNQRIKFTSGLSVNGEKCWTSQRINP
;
A
#
# COMPACT_ATOMS: atom_id res chain seq x y z
N MET A 1 22.18 -13.09 -3.08
CA MET A 1 21.27 -13.71 -2.10
C MET A 1 19.88 -13.47 -2.62
N GLU A 2 19.21 -14.51 -3.12
CA GLU A 2 17.82 -14.39 -3.56
C GLU A 2 16.94 -14.13 -2.33
N ALA A 3 16.23 -13.01 -2.32
CA ALA A 3 15.25 -12.74 -1.29
C ALA A 3 14.18 -13.83 -1.34
N VAL A 4 13.89 -14.46 -0.19
CA VAL A 4 12.83 -15.46 -0.06
C VAL A 4 11.50 -14.76 -0.32
N THR A 5 11.07 -14.83 -1.58
CA THR A 5 9.85 -14.21 -2.07
C THR A 5 8.67 -14.98 -1.50
N GLY A 6 7.73 -14.31 -0.86
CA GLY A 6 6.57 -14.93 -0.26
C GLY A 6 5.76 -15.71 -1.30
N PRO A 7 5.35 -16.96 -1.04
CA PRO A 7 4.66 -17.80 -2.02
C PRO A 7 3.32 -17.22 -2.49
N TRP A 8 2.73 -16.30 -1.72
CA TRP A 8 1.52 -15.56 -2.07
C TRP A 8 1.75 -14.46 -3.11
N LYS A 9 2.99 -13.95 -3.25
CA LYS A 9 3.30 -12.83 -4.17
C LYS A 9 3.05 -13.23 -5.62
N GLN A 10 3.42 -14.45 -6.01
CA GLN A 10 3.14 -14.92 -7.37
C GLN A 10 1.64 -15.05 -7.64
N LEU A 11 0.84 -15.47 -6.65
CA LEU A 11 -0.62 -15.50 -6.78
C LEU A 11 -1.18 -14.09 -7.00
N LEU A 12 -0.70 -13.11 -6.24
CA LEU A 12 -1.10 -11.71 -6.40
C LEU A 12 -0.72 -11.16 -7.78
N LEU A 13 0.49 -11.43 -8.26
CA LEU A 13 0.94 -10.99 -9.59
C LEU A 13 0.10 -11.60 -10.71
N ASN A 14 -0.25 -12.89 -10.61
CA ASN A 14 -1.13 -13.55 -11.56
C ASN A 14 -2.56 -12.96 -11.54
N ALA A 15 -3.08 -12.64 -10.35
CA ALA A 15 -4.38 -11.98 -10.19
C ALA A 15 -4.37 -10.58 -10.84
N LEU A 16 -3.32 -9.81 -10.62
CA LEU A 16 -3.11 -8.50 -11.25
C LEU A 16 -3.05 -8.59 -12.78
N GLU A 17 -2.30 -9.55 -13.31
CA GLU A 17 -2.15 -9.74 -14.76
C GLU A 17 -3.48 -10.13 -15.41
N SER A 18 -4.17 -11.12 -14.84
CA SER A 18 -5.48 -11.59 -15.35
C SER A 18 -6.57 -10.52 -15.29
N ASN A 19 -6.48 -9.59 -14.35
CA ASN A 19 -7.42 -8.47 -14.19
C ASN A 19 -6.84 -7.13 -14.72
N SER A 20 -5.74 -7.14 -15.47
CA SER A 20 -5.01 -5.92 -15.89
C SER A 20 -5.83 -5.00 -16.79
N HIS A 21 -6.81 -5.54 -17.51
CA HIS A 21 -7.74 -4.80 -18.34
C HIS A 21 -8.75 -3.97 -17.53
N LEU A 22 -8.92 -4.27 -16.23
CA LEU A 22 -9.77 -3.53 -15.31
C LEU A 22 -8.94 -2.48 -14.57
N ARG A 23 -9.20 -1.18 -14.79
CA ARG A 23 -8.44 -0.11 -14.12
C ARG A 23 -8.46 -0.20 -12.59
N HIS A 24 -9.59 -0.68 -12.05
CA HIS A 24 -9.80 -0.80 -10.61
C HIS A 24 -9.15 -2.04 -10.00
N SER A 25 -8.55 -2.93 -10.79
CA SER A 25 -7.79 -4.08 -10.25
C SER A 25 -6.58 -3.65 -9.43
N SER A 26 -6.07 -2.43 -9.66
CA SER A 26 -5.02 -1.81 -8.85
C SER A 26 -5.53 -1.15 -7.56
N PHE A 27 -6.84 -1.12 -7.32
CA PHE A 27 -7.43 -0.45 -6.15
C PHE A 27 -7.77 -1.48 -5.08
N PHE A 28 -7.51 -1.14 -3.82
CA PHE A 28 -7.84 -1.99 -2.68
C PHE A 28 -8.27 -1.17 -1.47
N GLN A 29 -8.97 -1.82 -0.53
CA GLN A 29 -9.38 -1.21 0.71
C GLN A 29 -8.26 -1.33 1.74
N LEU A 30 -7.90 -0.23 2.40
CA LEU A 30 -6.94 -0.19 3.49
C LEU A 30 -7.68 0.10 4.80
N ALA A 31 -7.72 -0.88 5.70
CA ALA A 31 -8.25 -0.73 7.04
C ALA A 31 -7.14 -0.34 8.02
N THR A 32 -7.43 0.65 8.88
CA THR A 32 -6.56 1.11 9.98
C THR A 32 -7.41 1.30 11.25
N VAL A 33 -6.75 1.57 12.37
CA VAL A 33 -7.40 1.83 13.65
C VAL A 33 -7.37 3.33 13.96
N GLY A 34 -8.55 3.93 14.10
CA GLY A 34 -8.76 5.31 14.53
C GLY A 34 -8.20 5.59 15.92
N LEU A 35 -7.90 6.85 16.22
CA LEU A 35 -7.39 7.27 17.54
C LEU A 35 -8.35 6.96 18.72
N ASN A 36 -9.63 6.75 18.41
CA ASN A 36 -10.66 6.31 19.37
C ASN A 36 -10.83 4.78 19.44
N GLY A 37 -9.93 4.01 18.82
CA GLY A 37 -9.98 2.56 18.73
C GLY A 37 -10.99 1.99 17.73
N ARG A 38 -11.71 2.83 16.98
CA ARG A 38 -12.68 2.37 15.96
C ARG A 38 -12.00 2.12 14.61
N PRO A 39 -12.49 1.18 13.79
CA PRO A 39 -11.93 0.95 12.46
C PRO A 39 -12.20 2.14 11.54
N SER A 40 -11.24 2.39 10.66
CA SER A 40 -11.32 3.36 9.56
C SER A 40 -10.95 2.65 8.27
N ASN A 41 -11.67 2.89 7.17
CA ASN A 41 -11.45 2.18 5.91
C ASN A 41 -11.64 3.12 4.72
N ARG A 42 -10.81 2.92 3.68
CA ARG A 42 -10.83 3.71 2.44
C ARG A 42 -10.17 2.96 1.31
N THR A 43 -10.52 3.30 0.08
CA THR A 43 -9.83 2.81 -1.11
C THR A 43 -8.51 3.54 -1.30
N VAL A 44 -7.45 2.80 -1.59
CA VAL A 44 -6.14 3.33 -2.02
C VAL A 44 -5.68 2.59 -3.29
N VAL A 45 -4.60 3.07 -3.89
CA VAL A 45 -4.06 2.51 -5.14
C VAL A 45 -2.75 1.78 -4.85
N PHE A 46 -2.64 0.56 -5.35
CA PHE A 46 -1.40 -0.20 -5.41
C PHE A 46 -0.35 0.52 -6.27
N ARG A 47 0.82 0.80 -5.71
CA ARG A 47 1.92 1.49 -6.40
C ARG A 47 3.13 0.58 -6.66
N GLY A 48 2.91 -0.72 -6.62
CA GLY A 48 3.95 -1.72 -6.84
C GLY A 48 4.47 -2.33 -5.54
N LEU A 49 5.44 -3.21 -5.71
CA LEU A 49 6.20 -3.81 -4.61
C LEU A 49 7.56 -3.14 -4.52
N GLU A 50 8.08 -2.98 -3.30
CA GLU A 50 9.47 -2.58 -3.09
C GLU A 50 10.41 -3.63 -3.72
N GLU A 51 11.41 -3.15 -4.47
CA GLU A 51 12.32 -4.01 -5.24
C GLU A 51 12.96 -5.09 -4.38
N ASN A 52 12.95 -6.33 -4.89
CA ASN A 52 13.49 -7.50 -4.20
C ASN A 52 12.85 -7.80 -2.84
N THR A 53 11.66 -7.27 -2.55
CA THR A 53 10.90 -7.59 -1.34
C THR A 53 9.43 -7.91 -1.65
N ASP A 54 8.67 -8.22 -0.61
CA ASP A 54 7.23 -8.43 -0.70
C ASP A 54 6.42 -7.25 -0.15
N LYS A 55 7.07 -6.11 0.13
CA LYS A 55 6.40 -4.96 0.72
C LYS A 55 5.59 -4.19 -0.31
N ILE A 56 4.38 -3.81 0.07
CA ILE A 56 3.42 -3.12 -0.80
C ILE A 56 3.55 -1.60 -0.64
N GLN A 57 3.67 -0.89 -1.75
CA GLN A 57 3.77 0.56 -1.78
C GLN A 57 2.42 1.23 -2.03
N ILE A 58 2.14 2.29 -1.26
CA ILE A 58 0.93 3.11 -1.37
C ILE A 58 1.35 4.58 -1.28
N HIS A 59 0.84 5.43 -2.18
CA HIS A 59 1.04 6.88 -2.05
C HIS A 59 -0.11 7.49 -1.26
N THR A 60 0.20 8.45 -0.39
CA THR A 60 -0.83 9.18 0.35
C THR A 60 -0.38 10.60 0.69
N ASP A 61 -1.35 11.42 1.08
CA ASP A 61 -1.08 12.77 1.54
C ASP A 61 -0.82 12.75 3.05
N TYR A 62 0.32 13.30 3.45
CA TYR A 62 0.79 13.39 4.83
C TYR A 62 -0.23 14.05 5.78
N ARG A 63 -1.06 14.96 5.25
CA ARG A 63 -2.01 15.77 6.00
C ARG A 63 -3.31 15.03 6.35
N THR A 64 -3.49 13.81 5.86
CA THR A 64 -4.73 13.04 6.07
C THR A 64 -4.75 12.32 7.41
N HIS A 65 -5.95 12.11 7.98
CA HIS A 65 -6.13 11.42 9.26
C HIS A 65 -5.47 10.03 9.33
N LYS A 66 -5.39 9.28 8.23
CA LYS A 66 -4.78 7.94 8.24
C LYS A 66 -3.30 7.95 8.67
N ILE A 67 -2.61 9.09 8.50
CA ILE A 67 -1.22 9.24 8.95
C ILE A 67 -1.16 9.28 10.48
N GLU A 68 -2.07 10.01 11.11
CA GLU A 68 -2.20 10.05 12.58
C GLU A 68 -2.60 8.67 13.13
N GLU A 69 -3.56 8.00 12.47
CA GLU A 69 -3.96 6.63 12.80
C GLU A 69 -2.78 5.66 12.76
N LEU A 70 -1.96 5.71 11.70
CA LEU A 70 -0.81 4.82 11.52
C LEU A 70 0.35 5.15 12.46
N ARG A 71 0.50 6.41 12.88
CA ARG A 71 1.44 6.78 13.94
C ARG A 71 1.02 6.22 15.30
N HIS A 72 -0.28 6.19 15.57
CA HIS A 72 -0.82 5.63 16.80
C HIS A 72 -0.76 4.09 16.81
N CYS A 73 -1.16 3.45 15.70
CA CYS A 73 -1.12 2.01 15.52
C CYS A 73 -0.59 1.69 14.11
N PRO A 74 0.67 1.24 13.98
CA PRO A 74 1.32 1.05 12.68
C PRO A 74 0.86 -0.23 11.97
N TYR A 75 -0.25 -0.83 12.38
CA TYR A 75 -0.78 -2.06 11.78
C TYR A 75 -2.01 -1.76 10.94
N ALA A 76 -2.07 -2.36 9.77
CA ALA A 76 -3.17 -2.22 8.84
C ALA A 76 -3.50 -3.57 8.19
N GLU A 77 -4.69 -3.65 7.62
CA GLU A 77 -5.10 -4.76 6.78
C GLU A 77 -5.60 -4.25 5.43
N ILE A 78 -5.03 -4.78 4.36
CA ILE A 78 -5.54 -4.60 3.01
C ILE A 78 -6.60 -5.67 2.76
N CYS A 79 -7.74 -5.27 2.19
CA CYS A 79 -8.67 -6.19 1.54
C CYS A 79 -8.70 -5.86 0.05
N TRP A 80 -8.37 -6.86 -0.77
CA TRP A 80 -8.22 -6.68 -2.22
C TRP A 80 -8.97 -7.77 -2.95
N TYR A 81 -10.02 -7.39 -3.66
CA TYR A 81 -10.84 -8.31 -4.45
C TYR A 81 -10.62 -8.12 -5.94
N PHE A 82 -10.43 -9.23 -6.65
CA PHE A 82 -10.24 -9.30 -8.10
C PHE A 82 -11.49 -9.89 -8.74
N THR A 83 -12.25 -9.05 -9.45
CA THR A 83 -13.62 -9.37 -9.87
C THR A 83 -13.70 -10.44 -10.95
N ASP A 84 -12.72 -10.53 -11.85
CA ASP A 84 -12.79 -11.47 -12.96
C ASP A 84 -12.27 -12.85 -12.58
N SER A 85 -11.22 -12.90 -11.75
CA SER A 85 -10.65 -14.16 -11.26
C SER A 85 -11.37 -14.71 -10.02
N TRP A 86 -12.17 -13.87 -9.34
CA TRP A 86 -12.92 -14.16 -8.11
C TRP A 86 -11.99 -14.52 -6.95
N GLU A 87 -10.90 -13.77 -6.87
CA GLU A 87 -9.85 -13.93 -5.89
C GLU A 87 -9.89 -12.78 -4.88
N GLN A 88 -9.67 -13.09 -3.60
CA GLN A 88 -9.52 -12.11 -2.55
C GLN A 88 -8.19 -12.31 -1.84
N PHE A 89 -7.47 -11.22 -1.61
CA PHE A 89 -6.29 -11.17 -0.77
C PHE A 89 -6.58 -10.27 0.43
N ARG A 90 -6.47 -10.83 1.63
CA ARG A 90 -6.39 -10.04 2.87
C ARG A 90 -4.95 -10.03 3.35
N VAL A 91 -4.31 -8.86 3.33
CA VAL A 91 -2.88 -8.70 3.65
C VAL A 91 -2.78 -7.90 4.93
N ASN A 92 -2.39 -8.55 6.01
CA ASN A 92 -2.17 -7.93 7.31
C ASN A 92 -0.67 -7.68 7.50
N GLY A 93 -0.30 -6.51 8.01
CA GLY A 93 1.10 -6.20 8.24
C GLY A 93 1.32 -4.83 8.87
N LYS A 94 2.58 -4.55 9.16
CA LYS A 94 3.03 -3.26 9.66
C LYS A 94 3.25 -2.28 8.50
N ILE A 95 2.86 -1.03 8.67
CA ILE A 95 3.14 0.07 7.73
C ILE A 95 4.28 0.94 8.27
N ASP A 96 5.22 1.23 7.39
CA ASP A 96 6.23 2.27 7.56
C ASP A 96 5.81 3.54 6.81
N ILE A 97 5.99 4.70 7.45
CA ILE A 97 5.58 6.01 6.93
C ILE A 97 6.83 6.76 6.47
N LEU A 98 7.00 6.89 5.16
CA LEU A 98 8.11 7.58 4.52
C LEU A 98 7.64 8.99 4.12
N ASP A 99 7.84 9.92 5.04
CA ASP A 99 7.56 11.35 4.93
C ASP A 99 8.85 12.18 4.72
N GLU A 100 8.72 13.51 4.61
CA GLU A 100 9.84 14.44 4.43
C GLU A 100 10.83 14.44 5.61
N SER A 101 10.38 14.10 6.83
CA SER A 101 11.18 14.16 8.05
C SER A 101 11.98 12.90 8.34
N ASN A 102 11.91 11.89 7.46
CA ASN A 102 12.59 10.61 7.66
C ASN A 102 14.12 10.79 7.66
N PRO A 103 14.84 10.39 8.74
CA PRO A 103 16.29 10.55 8.82
C PRO A 103 17.06 9.46 8.05
N ASP A 104 16.40 8.38 7.66
CA ASP A 104 17.02 7.26 6.92
C ASP A 104 17.13 7.60 5.43
N LEU A 105 18.36 7.77 4.95
CA LEU A 105 18.66 8.12 3.56
C LEU A 105 18.09 7.11 2.55
N ASN A 106 18.04 5.82 2.88
CA ASN A 106 17.48 4.81 1.97
C ASN A 106 15.98 5.03 1.79
N LYS A 107 15.28 5.36 2.87
CA LYS A 107 13.85 5.68 2.84
C LYS A 107 13.56 6.98 2.09
N VAL A 108 14.41 7.99 2.27
CA VAL A 108 14.31 9.25 1.51
C VAL A 108 14.46 9.00 0.02
N GLN A 109 15.47 8.22 -0.39
CA GLN A 109 15.68 7.83 -1.79
C GLN A 109 14.52 7.01 -2.35
N GLN A 110 13.96 6.10 -1.54
CA GLN A 110 12.79 5.31 -1.93
C GLN A 110 11.56 6.20 -2.17
N ARG A 111 11.27 7.14 -1.26
CA ARG A 111 10.20 8.14 -1.42
C ARG A 111 10.39 8.96 -2.70
N GLU A 112 11.62 9.41 -2.96
CA GLU A 112 11.97 10.17 -4.16
C GLU A 112 11.77 9.34 -5.44
N LYS A 113 12.22 8.09 -5.45
CA LYS A 113 12.02 7.17 -6.58
C LYS A 113 10.54 6.97 -6.88
N SER A 114 9.69 6.74 -5.86
CA SER A 114 8.25 6.58 -6.01
C SER A 114 7.55 7.87 -6.51
N TRP A 115 8.04 9.04 -6.10
CA TRP A 115 7.59 10.33 -6.63
C TRP A 115 7.87 10.44 -8.12
N TYR A 116 9.11 10.20 -8.55
CA TYR A 116 9.49 10.31 -9.96
C TYR A 116 8.88 9.23 -10.85
N ALA A 117 8.55 8.05 -10.30
CA ALA A 117 7.79 7.03 -11.02
C ALA A 117 6.31 7.41 -11.22
N SER A 118 5.77 8.35 -10.43
CA SER A 118 4.39 8.82 -10.55
C SER A 118 4.21 9.79 -11.73
N SER A 119 3.03 9.77 -12.35
CA SER A 119 2.67 10.74 -13.38
C SER A 119 2.56 12.16 -12.81
N LEU A 120 2.81 13.18 -13.65
CA LEU A 120 2.68 14.58 -13.24
C LEU A 120 1.29 14.88 -12.65
N LYS A 121 0.23 14.36 -13.29
CA LYS A 121 -1.15 14.50 -12.82
C LYS A 121 -1.34 13.97 -11.40
N SER A 122 -0.67 12.87 -11.03
CA SER A 122 -0.73 12.34 -9.66
C SER A 122 0.06 13.20 -8.68
N ARG A 123 1.20 13.76 -9.10
CA ARG A 123 2.04 14.62 -8.25
C ARG A 123 1.35 15.94 -7.90
N LEU A 124 0.63 16.53 -8.87
CA LEU A 124 -0.15 17.76 -8.68
C LEU A 124 -1.23 17.63 -7.59
N GLN A 125 -1.68 16.41 -7.24
CA GLN A 125 -2.67 16.22 -6.18
C GLN A 125 -2.15 16.58 -4.79
N TYR A 126 -0.83 16.53 -4.57
CA TYR A 126 -0.20 16.84 -3.27
C TYR A 126 0.06 18.33 -3.06
N LEU A 127 -0.14 19.12 -4.10
CA LEU A 127 0.03 20.57 -4.08
C LEU A 127 -1.23 21.28 -3.60
N GLY A 128 -2.40 20.69 -3.89
CA GLY A 128 -3.69 21.28 -3.55
C GLY A 128 -3.94 21.50 -2.04
N PRO A 129 -5.08 22.14 -1.71
CA PRO A 129 -5.42 22.51 -0.34
C PRO A 129 -5.45 21.29 0.59
N SER A 130 -5.27 21.54 1.89
CA SER A 130 -5.24 20.46 2.87
C SER A 130 -6.53 19.64 2.83
N PRO A 131 -6.42 18.30 2.79
CA PRO A 131 -7.58 17.42 2.84
C PRO A 131 -8.36 17.62 4.15
N ASP A 132 -9.62 17.21 4.14
CA ASP A 132 -10.52 17.25 5.30
C ASP A 132 -10.84 18.68 5.84
N LEU A 133 -10.45 19.74 5.12
CA LEU A 133 -10.89 21.11 5.38
C LEU A 133 -12.06 21.51 4.46
N PRO A 134 -12.96 22.42 4.92
CA PRO A 134 -14.00 22.98 4.06
C PRO A 134 -13.40 23.65 2.82
N CYS A 135 -14.00 23.38 1.66
CA CYS A 135 -13.65 24.07 0.43
C CYS A 135 -14.16 25.53 0.51
N LEU A 136 -13.25 26.51 0.60
CA LEU A 136 -13.59 27.92 0.75
C LEU A 136 -13.61 28.69 -0.59
N SER A 137 -13.15 28.07 -1.70
CA SER A 137 -13.14 28.65 -3.04
C SER A 137 -13.45 27.59 -4.10
N GLU A 138 -14.27 27.93 -5.11
CA GLU A 138 -14.62 27.03 -6.22
C GLU A 138 -13.57 27.05 -7.35
N LEU A 139 -12.66 28.03 -7.35
CA LEU A 139 -11.65 28.18 -8.38
C LEU A 139 -10.45 27.26 -8.06
N PRO A 140 -10.05 26.37 -8.98
CA PRO A 140 -8.83 25.62 -8.81
C PRO A 140 -7.65 26.57 -8.93
N ASP A 141 -6.82 26.67 -7.89
CA ASP A 141 -5.50 27.25 -8.03
C ASP A 141 -4.75 26.41 -9.09
N GLN A 142 -4.36 27.04 -10.19
CA GLN A 142 -3.53 26.39 -11.20
C GLN A 142 -2.10 26.29 -10.66
N GLU A 143 -1.87 25.28 -9.84
CA GLU A 143 -0.54 24.99 -9.35
C GLU A 143 0.29 24.32 -10.46
N PHE A 144 1.43 24.94 -10.76
CA PHE A 144 2.40 24.43 -11.73
C PHE A 144 3.51 23.68 -10.99
N LEU A 145 3.81 22.48 -11.46
CA LEU A 145 4.92 21.67 -10.97
C LEU A 145 5.87 21.36 -12.11
N ASP A 146 7.13 21.78 -11.99
CA ASP A 146 8.17 21.33 -12.91
C ASP A 146 8.43 19.82 -12.72
N HIS A 147 8.66 19.11 -13.82
CA HIS A 147 8.90 17.67 -13.83
C HIS A 147 10.16 17.29 -13.03
N SER A 148 11.11 18.21 -12.92
CA SER A 148 12.36 18.05 -12.17
C SER A 148 12.20 18.29 -10.66
N THR A 149 11.07 18.83 -10.21
CA THR A 149 10.85 19.12 -8.79
C THR A 149 10.70 17.83 -8.00
N GLY A 150 11.46 17.72 -6.92
CA GLY A 150 11.41 16.61 -5.97
C GLY A 150 10.10 16.52 -5.20
N PRO A 151 9.97 15.49 -4.34
CA PRO A 151 8.74 15.22 -3.60
C PRO A 151 8.43 16.30 -2.55
N VAL A 152 7.31 16.99 -2.71
CA VAL A 152 6.79 18.01 -1.79
C VAL A 152 6.41 17.42 -0.43
N GLY A 153 6.45 18.20 0.66
CA GLY A 153 6.21 17.69 2.03
C GLY A 153 4.90 16.93 2.23
N ALA A 154 3.84 17.32 1.51
CA ALA A 154 2.55 16.60 1.55
C ALA A 154 2.60 15.19 0.94
N PHE A 155 3.55 14.89 0.05
CA PHE A 155 3.71 13.55 -0.51
C PHE A 155 4.29 12.58 0.53
N CYS A 156 3.58 11.50 0.79
CA CYS A 156 4.03 10.44 1.68
C CYS A 156 3.97 9.09 0.97
N LEU A 157 5.01 8.29 1.14
CA LEU A 157 5.03 6.90 0.72
C LEU A 157 4.74 6.02 1.95
N LEU A 158 3.74 5.16 1.86
CA LEU A 158 3.49 4.11 2.84
C LEU A 158 4.02 2.79 2.29
N VAL A 159 4.73 2.05 3.14
CA VAL A 159 5.27 0.72 2.81
C VAL A 159 4.71 -0.29 3.79
N LEU A 160 3.79 -1.15 3.34
CA LEU A 160 3.25 -2.23 4.14
C LEU A 160 4.16 -3.46 4.02
N ASP A 161 4.68 -3.93 5.15
CA ASP A 161 5.42 -5.19 5.27
C ASP A 161 4.45 -6.32 5.71
N PRO A 162 4.08 -7.25 4.81
CA PRO A 162 3.07 -8.27 5.10
C PRO A 162 3.55 -9.28 6.12
N ASP A 163 2.78 -9.51 7.18
CA ASP A 163 3.06 -10.57 8.16
C ASP A 163 2.16 -11.80 7.96
N GLN A 164 0.96 -11.58 7.40
CA GLN A 164 -0.01 -12.62 7.09
C GLN A 164 -0.78 -12.27 5.82
N VAL A 165 -1.02 -13.29 4.99
CA VAL A 165 -1.87 -13.17 3.79
C VAL A 165 -2.91 -14.28 3.80
N ASP A 166 -4.19 -13.92 3.74
CA ASP A 166 -5.31 -14.85 3.59
C ASP A 166 -5.86 -14.72 2.17
N TYR A 167 -5.58 -15.74 1.35
CA TYR A 167 -6.00 -15.83 -0.04
C TYR A 167 -7.23 -16.72 -0.15
N LEU A 168 -8.26 -16.22 -0.82
CA LEU A 168 -9.51 -16.94 -1.10
C LEU A 168 -9.78 -16.90 -2.61
N ASN A 169 -10.05 -18.05 -3.21
CA ASN A 169 -10.52 -18.16 -4.59
C ASN A 169 -11.91 -18.81 -4.59
N LEU A 170 -12.91 -18.04 -4.99
CA LEU A 170 -14.31 -18.47 -4.96
C LEU A 170 -14.65 -19.43 -6.11
N LYS A 171 -13.93 -19.39 -7.24
CA LYS A 171 -14.15 -20.31 -8.37
C LYS A 171 -13.71 -21.73 -8.04
N SER A 172 -12.55 -21.88 -7.40
CA SER A 172 -11.99 -23.19 -7.01
C SER A 172 -12.37 -23.60 -5.59
N ASN A 173 -13.07 -22.73 -4.84
CA ASN A 173 -13.40 -22.89 -3.43
C ASN A 173 -12.16 -23.22 -2.58
N GLN A 174 -11.06 -22.51 -2.85
CA GLN A 174 -9.76 -22.70 -2.20
C GLN A 174 -9.46 -21.51 -1.30
N ARG A 175 -9.07 -21.77 -0.05
CA ARG A 175 -8.55 -20.77 0.86
C ARG A 175 -7.20 -21.19 1.41
N ILE A 176 -6.21 -20.31 1.33
CA ILE A 176 -4.84 -20.55 1.80
C ILE A 176 -4.43 -19.39 2.69
N LYS A 177 -3.99 -19.73 3.90
CA LYS A 177 -3.41 -18.79 4.84
C LYS A 177 -1.89 -18.89 4.78
N PHE A 178 -1.24 -17.78 4.48
CA PHE A 178 0.20 -17.60 4.52
C PHE A 178 0.57 -16.81 5.77
N THR A 179 1.58 -17.26 6.51
CA THR A 179 2.05 -16.56 7.72
C THR A 179 3.56 -16.49 7.68
N SER A 180 4.09 -15.30 7.91
CA SER A 180 5.52 -15.09 8.03
C SER A 180 5.99 -15.35 9.45
N GLY A 181 7.21 -15.85 9.56
CA GLY A 181 7.95 -15.98 10.81
C GLY A 181 9.41 -15.63 10.58
N LEU A 182 10.22 -15.76 11.63
CA LEU A 182 11.66 -15.66 11.52
C LEU A 182 12.26 -17.06 11.45
N SER A 183 13.15 -17.28 10.49
CA SER A 183 13.98 -18.47 10.44
C SER A 183 15.02 -18.46 11.55
N VAL A 184 15.70 -19.59 11.75
CA VAL A 184 16.82 -19.71 12.71
C VAL A 184 17.93 -18.68 12.43
N ASN A 185 18.06 -18.24 11.18
CA ASN A 185 19.06 -17.27 10.74
C ASN A 185 18.55 -15.81 10.83
N GLY A 186 17.34 -15.57 11.33
CA GLY A 186 16.72 -14.23 11.41
C GLY A 186 16.13 -13.72 10.09
N GLU A 187 16.10 -14.55 9.05
CA GLU A 187 15.48 -14.21 7.77
C GLU A 187 13.98 -14.46 7.80
N LYS A 188 13.20 -13.58 7.15
CA LYS A 188 11.75 -13.76 7.03
C LYS A 188 11.45 -15.02 6.22
N CYS A 189 10.75 -15.97 6.83
CA CYS A 189 10.32 -17.20 6.18
C CYS A 189 8.79 -17.28 6.14
N TRP A 190 8.26 -17.92 5.10
CA TRP A 190 6.82 -18.05 4.92
C TRP A 190 6.38 -19.49 5.06
N THR A 191 5.27 -19.68 5.77
CA THR A 191 4.54 -20.96 5.83
C THR A 191 3.18 -20.78 5.17
N SER A 192 2.62 -21.86 4.63
CA SER A 192 1.29 -21.87 4.02
C SER A 192 0.46 -23.03 4.55
N GLN A 193 -0.82 -22.78 4.76
CA GLN A 193 -1.78 -23.78 5.20
C GLN A 193 -3.08 -23.59 4.41
N ARG A 194 -3.57 -24.68 3.79
CA ARG A 194 -4.93 -24.69 3.26
C ARG A 194 -5.92 -24.75 4.43
N ILE A 195 -6.88 -23.83 4.44
CA ILE A 195 -7.91 -23.74 5.47
C ILE A 195 -9.28 -23.89 4.83
N ASN A 196 -10.30 -24.18 5.65
CA ASN A 196 -11.68 -24.20 5.16
C ASN A 196 -12.06 -22.79 4.68
N PRO A 197 -12.79 -22.68 3.55
CA PRO A 197 -13.31 -21.41 3.03
C PRO A 197 -14.04 -20.59 4.11
#